data_AF-A0A2M7PTY8-F1
#
_entry.id   AF-A0A2M7PTY8-F1
#
_cell.length_a   1.000
_cell.length_b   1.000
_cell.length_c   1.000
_cell.angle_alpha   90.00
_cell.angle_beta   90.00
_cell.angle_gamma   90.00
#
_symmetry.space_group_name_H-M   'P 1'
#
loop_
_entity.id
_entity.type
_entity.pdbx_description
1 polymer ?
#
loop_
_entity_poly.entity_id
_entity_poly.type
_entity_poly.pdbx_seq_one_letter_code
_entity_poly.pdbx_strand_id
1 'polypeptide(L)' 'KCLDALPDRWSLSIKLKYLMEKESEEICQELGVSPTNFWQIMHRAKLQLRDCVENKWFKD' A
#
# COMPACT_ATOMS: atom_id res chain seq x y z
N LYS A 1 -4.56 -11.98 -2.64
CA LYS A 1 -5.82 -11.87 -1.86
C LYS A 1 -5.90 -10.60 -1.01
N CYS A 2 -5.03 -10.36 -0.02
CA CYS A 2 -5.13 -9.13 0.79
C CYS A 2 -4.65 -7.86 0.09
N LEU A 3 -3.58 -7.96 -0.72
CA LEU A 3 -3.10 -6.84 -1.54
C LEU A 3 -4.09 -6.38 -2.61
N ASP A 4 -4.90 -7.32 -3.12
CA ASP A 4 -5.93 -7.06 -4.14
C ASP A 4 -7.23 -6.52 -3.53
N ALA A 5 -7.37 -6.56 -2.19
CA ALA A 5 -8.50 -6.01 -1.47
C ALA A 5 -8.30 -4.52 -1.09
N LEU A 6 -7.10 -3.98 -1.37
CA LEU A 6 -6.81 -2.56 -1.21
C LEU A 6 -7.38 -1.77 -2.39
N PRO A 7 -7.77 -0.49 -2.20
CA PRO A 7 -8.03 0.41 -3.31
C PRO A 7 -6.85 0.46 -4.29
N ASP A 8 -7.12 0.59 -5.59
CA ASP A 8 -6.10 0.46 -6.64
C ASP A 8 -4.85 1.30 -6.39
N ARG A 9 -5.02 2.58 -6.03
CA ARG A 9 -3.90 3.48 -5.71
C ARG A 9 -3.07 2.99 -4.52
N TRP A 10 -3.71 2.43 -3.50
CA TRP A 10 -3.02 1.94 -2.30
C TRP A 10 -2.26 0.65 -2.59
N SER A 11 -2.89 -0.28 -3.32
CA SER A 11 -2.24 -1.51 -3.79
C SER A 11 -1.02 -1.17 -4.63
N LEU A 12 -1.14 -0.23 -5.56
CA LEU A 12 -0.05 0.22 -6.41
C LEU A 12 1.07 0.89 -5.61
N SER A 13 0.76 1.78 -4.66
CA SER A 13 1.78 2.38 -3.78
C SER A 13 2.56 1.32 -2.97
N ILE A 14 1.88 0.30 -2.45
CA ILE A 14 2.53 -0.80 -1.72
C ILE A 14 3.43 -1.62 -2.64
N LYS A 15 2.95 -1.99 -3.84
CA LYS A 15 3.74 -2.75 -4.83
C LYS A 15 4.98 -1.99 -5.24
N LEU A 16 4.85 -0.71 -5.61
CA LEU A 16 5.98 0.11 -6.02
C LEU A 16 7.01 0.25 -4.90
N LYS A 17 6.58 0.46 -3.65
CA LYS A 17 7.51 0.66 -2.53
C LYS A 17 8.19 -0.62 -2.05
N TYR A 18 7.46 -1.73 -1.98
CA TYR A 18 7.94 -2.94 -1.31
C TYR A 18 8.28 -4.11 -2.23
N LEU A 19 7.68 -4.17 -3.42
CA LEU A 19 7.98 -5.25 -4.37
C LEU A 19 8.92 -4.79 -5.48
N MET A 20 8.83 -3.52 -5.86
CA MET A 20 9.70 -2.90 -6.86
C MET A 20 10.77 -1.99 -6.25
N GLU A 21 10.74 -1.84 -4.92
CA GLU A 21 11.75 -1.10 -4.13
C GLU A 21 12.01 0.34 -4.62
N LYS A 22 11.03 0.98 -5.23
CA LYS A 22 11.15 2.35 -5.72
C LYS A 22 11.27 3.36 -4.58
N GLU A 23 11.94 4.47 -4.85
CA GLU A 23 12.03 5.54 -3.88
C GLU A 23 10.73 6.32 -3.75
N SER A 24 10.47 6.83 -2.55
CA SER A 24 9.18 7.48 -2.24
C SER A 24 8.92 8.68 -3.14
N GLU A 25 9.95 9.41 -3.54
CA GLU A 25 9.87 10.56 -4.45
C GLU A 25 9.47 10.12 -5.86
N GLU A 26 10.07 9.05 -6.38
CA GLU A 26 9.71 8.47 -7.69
C GLU A 26 8.26 8.01 -7.70
N ILE A 27 7.82 7.36 -6.63
CA ILE A 27 6.43 6.91 -6.49
C ILE A 27 5.46 8.10 -6.43
N CYS A 28 5.81 9.17 -5.71
CA CYS A 28 4.98 10.37 -5.63
C CYS A 28 4.80 11.02 -7.01
N GLN A 29 5.87 11.09 -7.80
CA GLN A 29 5.84 11.60 -9.17
C GLN A 29 4.99 10.71 -10.09
N GLU A 30 5.22 9.40 -10.06
CA GLU A 30 4.51 8.43 -10.90
C GLU A 30 3.00 8.38 -10.62
N LEU A 31 2.62 8.52 -9.34
CA LEU A 31 1.21 8.47 -8.92
C LEU A 31 0.53 9.86 -8.90
N GLY A 32 1.28 10.94 -9.12
CA GLY A 32 0.77 12.31 -9.05
C GLY A 32 0.25 12.68 -7.66
N VAL A 33 0.92 12.24 -6.60
CA VAL A 33 0.53 12.50 -5.20
C VAL A 33 1.59 13.31 -4.46
N SER A 34 1.17 14.10 -3.47
CA SER A 34 2.13 14.78 -2.60
C SER A 34 2.78 13.78 -1.62
N PRO A 35 3.97 14.07 -1.09
CA PRO A 35 4.61 13.21 -0.08
C PRO A 35 3.71 12.96 1.14
N THR A 36 3.00 13.99 1.62
CA THR A 36 2.05 13.85 2.73
C THR A 36 0.92 12.88 2.38
N ASN A 37 0.35 12.98 1.18
CA ASN A 37 -0.71 12.08 0.75
C ASN A 37 -0.19 10.63 0.57
N PHE A 38 1.02 10.46 0.03
CA PHE A 38 1.67 9.16 -0.07
C PHE A 38 1.83 8.48 1.30
N TRP A 39 2.36 9.18 2.30
CA TRP A 39 2.52 8.59 3.64
C TRP A 39 1.18 8.26 4.31
N GLN A 40 0.14 9.05 4.08
CA GLN A 40 -1.22 8.73 4.53
C GLN A 40 -1.77 7.47 3.84
N ILE A 41 -1.59 7.35 2.52
CA ILE A 41 -1.95 6.14 1.75
C ILE A 41 -1.20 4.92 2.32
N MET A 42 0.11 5.02 2.50
CA MET A 42 0.96 3.93 2.99
C MET A 42 0.55 3.49 4.40
N HIS A 43 0.26 4.43 5.29
CA HIS A 43 -0.22 4.10 6.64
C HIS A 43 -1.55 3.33 6.60
N ARG A 44 -2.54 3.85 5.86
CA ARG A 44 -3.86 3.20 5.76
C ARG A 44 -3.78 1.83 5.08
N ALA A 45 -3.01 1.71 4.01
CA ALA A 45 -2.78 0.46 3.31
C ALA A 45 -2.18 -0.61 4.23
N LYS A 46 -1.18 -0.25 5.06
CA LYS A 46 -0.59 -1.18 6.04
C LYS A 46 -1.58 -1.63 7.11
N LEU A 47 -2.41 -0.73 7.63
CA LEU A 47 -3.44 -1.09 8.61
C LEU A 47 -4.46 -2.07 8.02
N GLN A 48 -4.92 -1.82 6.80
CA GLN A 48 -5.86 -2.71 6.13
C GLN A 48 -5.24 -4.06 5.75
N LEU A 49 -3.96 -4.07 5.35
CA LEU A 49 -3.22 -5.31 5.12
C LEU A 49 -3.09 -6.13 6.40
N ARG A 50 -2.73 -5.49 7.53
CA ARG A 50 -2.64 -6.14 8.83
C ARG A 50 -3.98 -6.78 9.22
N ASP A 51 -5.06 -5.99 9.18
CA ASP A 51 -6.40 -6.49 9.50
C ASP A 51 -6.82 -7.64 8.58
N CYS A 52 -6.51 -7.55 7.28
CA CYS A 52 -6.82 -8.61 6.33
C CYS A 52 -6.03 -9.89 6.63
N VAL A 53 -4.73 -9.80 6.93
CA VAL A 53 -3.90 -10.97 7.26
C VAL A 53 -4.34 -11.58 8.59
N GLU A 54 -4.58 -10.75 9.61
CA GLU A 54 -5.10 -11.17 10.92
C GLU A 54 -6.44 -11.92 10.80
N ASN A 55 -7.36 -11.42 9.99
CA ASN A 55 -8.69 -12.00 9.86
C ASN A 55 -8.80 -13.12 8.82
N LYS A 56 -7.93 -13.16 7.80
CA LYS A 56 -8.05 -14.12 6.68
C LYS A 56 -6.92 -15.14 6.56
N TRP A 57 -5.78 -14.92 7.21
CA TRP A 57 -4.62 -15.82 7.11
C TRP A 57 -4.39 -16.63 8.40
N PHE A 58 -4.77 -16.10 9.58
CA PHE A 58 -4.66 -16.83 10.85
C PHE A 58 -5.97 -17.50 11.30
N LYS A 59 -7.02 -17.40 10.49
CA LYS A 59 -8.27 -18.15 10.66
C LYS A 59 -8.29 -19.28 9.63
N ASP A 60 -7.35 -20.20 9.76
CA ASP A 60 -7.44 -21.58 9.25
C ASP A 60 -7.58 -22.51 10.46
#